data_AF-A0A940BPK0-F1
#
_entry.id   AF-A0A940BPK0-F1
#
_cell.length_a   1.000
_cell.length_b   1.000
_cell.length_c   1.000
_cell.angle_alpha   90.00
_cell.angle_beta   90.00
_cell.angle_gamma   90.00
#
_symmetry.space_group_name_H-M   'P 1'
#
loop_
_entity.id
_entity.type
_entity.pdbx_description
1 polymer ?
#
loop_
_entity_poly.entity_id
_entity_poly.type
_entity_poly.pdbx_seq_one_letter_code
_entity_poly.pdbx_strand_id
1 'polypeptide(L)'
;MSLFGKTMIKMKDDAAGKAEESSGISAEQLEELSDMGIATAALSVFAAASDGTISLDEYLDMDIQVGRATGGVKLPDDAREAISRIFDKHSITWEEVKYYLDKISVDKLQVLAEAASKIADSDSEVSDDEKKVMEKLGEYIKERA
;
A
#
# COMPACT_ATOMS: atom_id res chain seq x y z
N MET A 1 11.27 -62.14 32.02
CA MET A 1 12.41 -61.21 31.91
C MET A 1 11.84 -59.79 31.95
N SER A 2 12.29 -59.03 32.94
CA SER A 2 12.02 -57.60 33.11
C SER A 2 12.80 -56.79 32.08
N LEU A 3 12.27 -55.66 31.61
CA LEU A 3 12.84 -54.32 31.88
C LEU A 3 12.21 -53.20 31.02
N PHE A 4 12.03 -52.05 31.68
CA PHE A 4 11.76 -50.69 31.19
C PHE A 4 10.31 -50.28 30.88
N GLY A 5 9.63 -49.82 31.94
CA GLY A 5 8.81 -48.63 31.82
C GLY A 5 9.66 -47.36 31.93
N LYS A 6 9.21 -46.26 31.30
CA LYS A 6 9.04 -44.94 31.92
C LYS A 6 8.67 -43.86 30.89
N THR A 7 7.70 -43.05 31.31
CA THR A 7 7.58 -41.59 31.06
C THR A 7 6.78 -41.12 29.85
N MET A 8 5.68 -40.44 30.21
CA MET A 8 4.86 -39.53 29.42
C MET A 8 5.67 -38.45 28.69
N ILE A 9 5.26 -38.12 27.46
CA ILE A 9 5.09 -36.70 27.07
C ILE A 9 3.76 -36.60 26.32
N LYS A 10 2.76 -36.03 27.00
CA LYS A 10 1.57 -35.45 26.37
C LYS A 10 2.04 -34.14 25.73
N MET A 11 2.27 -34.14 24.41
CA MET A 11 2.42 -32.90 23.67
C MET A 11 1.03 -32.28 23.48
N LYS A 12 0.67 -31.46 24.46
CA LYS A 12 -0.19 -30.30 24.27
C LYS A 12 0.70 -29.26 23.59
N ASP A 13 0.60 -29.14 22.28
CA ASP A 13 1.02 -27.91 21.60
C ASP A 13 -0.22 -27.04 21.49
N ASP A 14 -0.39 -26.24 22.54
CA ASP A 14 -1.10 -24.98 22.51
C ASP A 14 -0.40 -24.07 21.47
N ALA A 15 -0.78 -24.19 20.20
CA ALA A 15 -0.62 -23.10 19.25
C ALA A 15 -1.96 -22.35 19.22
N ALA A 16 -2.13 -21.50 20.23
CA ALA A 16 -3.07 -20.40 20.20
C ALA A 16 -2.80 -19.61 18.92
N GLY A 17 -3.62 -19.87 17.89
CA GLY A 17 -3.91 -18.86 16.89
C GLY A 17 -4.61 -17.72 17.62
N LYS A 18 -3.82 -16.84 18.22
CA LYS A 18 -4.29 -15.50 18.57
C LYS A 18 -4.88 -14.96 17.28
N ALA A 19 -6.21 -14.84 17.24
CA ALA A 19 -6.82 -13.82 16.43
C ALA A 19 -6.08 -12.55 16.82
N GLU A 20 -5.20 -12.08 15.93
CA GLU A 20 -4.59 -10.78 16.08
C GLU A 20 -5.72 -9.81 16.33
N GLU A 21 -5.59 -9.09 17.44
CA GLU A 21 -6.56 -8.14 17.94
C GLU A 21 -7.11 -7.36 16.76
N SER A 22 -8.44 -7.37 16.62
CA SER A 22 -9.10 -6.43 15.72
C SER A 22 -8.62 -5.05 16.15
N SER A 23 -7.69 -4.49 15.38
CA SER A 23 -7.31 -3.08 15.49
C SER A 23 -8.62 -2.31 15.59
N GLY A 24 -8.78 -1.46 16.60
CA GLY A 24 -10.01 -0.71 16.88
C GLY A 24 -10.36 0.35 15.80
N ILE A 25 -10.05 0.04 14.55
CA ILE A 25 -10.33 0.78 13.32
C ILE A 25 -11.79 0.54 12.96
N SER A 26 -12.53 1.62 12.73
CA SER A 26 -13.92 1.54 12.27
C SER A 26 -14.00 1.06 10.83
N ALA A 27 -15.18 0.60 10.40
CA ALA A 27 -15.42 0.25 8.99
C ALA A 27 -15.12 1.44 8.04
N GLU A 28 -15.52 2.65 8.45
CA GLU A 28 -15.25 3.89 7.71
C GLU A 28 -13.74 4.15 7.59
N GLN A 29 -12.98 4.00 8.68
CA GLN A 29 -11.52 4.15 8.64
C GLN A 29 -10.86 3.08 7.76
N LEU A 30 -11.40 1.85 7.75
CA LEU A 30 -10.89 0.77 6.92
C LEU A 30 -11.17 1.02 5.42
N GLU A 31 -12.35 1.56 5.09
CA GLU A 31 -12.70 1.99 3.73
C GLU A 31 -11.78 3.12 3.27
N GLU A 32 -11.55 4.11 4.12
CA GLU A 32 -10.63 5.22 3.84
C GLU A 32 -9.18 4.74 3.60
N LEU A 33 -8.69 3.82 4.42
CA LEU A 33 -7.37 3.21 4.23
C LEU A 33 -7.31 2.37 2.96
N SER A 34 -8.41 1.72 2.59
CA SER A 34 -8.52 0.95 1.35
C SER A 34 -8.42 1.87 0.13
N ASP A 35 -9.18 2.98 0.12
CA ASP A 35 -9.10 3.98 -0.95
C ASP A 35 -7.70 4.62 -1.04
N MET A 36 -7.08 4.92 0.11
CA MET A 36 -5.69 5.40 0.14
C MET A 36 -4.69 4.39 -0.43
N GLY A 37 -4.83 3.11 -0.08
CA GLY A 37 -3.97 2.04 -0.62
C GLY A 37 -4.12 1.89 -2.13
N ILE A 38 -5.35 1.89 -2.63
CA ILE A 38 -5.66 1.77 -4.07
C ILE A 38 -5.14 2.98 -4.84
N ALA A 39 -5.34 4.19 -4.35
CA ALA A 39 -4.86 5.40 -5.02
C ALA A 39 -3.33 5.49 -5.01
N THR A 40 -2.69 5.10 -3.91
CA THR A 40 -1.23 4.99 -3.83
C THR A 40 -0.72 4.00 -4.86
N ALA A 41 -1.33 2.82 -4.96
CA ALA A 41 -0.96 1.83 -5.97
C ALA A 41 -1.05 2.38 -7.40
N ALA A 42 -2.14 3.10 -7.71
CA ALA A 42 -2.34 3.73 -9.01
C ALA A 42 -1.27 4.79 -9.32
N LEU A 43 -0.94 5.65 -8.34
CA LEU A 43 0.12 6.64 -8.47
C LEU A 43 1.49 6.00 -8.68
N SER A 44 1.81 4.94 -7.93
CA SER A 44 3.09 4.27 -8.04
C SER A 44 3.25 3.55 -9.39
N VAL A 45 2.21 2.90 -9.91
CA VAL A 45 2.23 2.36 -11.29
C VAL A 45 2.37 3.48 -12.32
N PHE A 46 1.70 4.61 -12.14
CA PHE A 46 1.82 5.75 -13.05
C PHE A 46 3.24 6.32 -13.11
N ALA A 47 3.95 6.32 -11.97
CA ALA A 47 5.35 6.71 -11.89
C ALA A 47 6.29 5.66 -12.51
N ALA A 48 6.15 4.40 -12.09
CA ALA A 48 7.05 3.31 -12.51
C ALA A 48 6.87 2.93 -13.99
N ALA A 49 5.66 3.03 -14.55
CA ALA A 49 5.41 2.70 -15.95
C ALA A 49 5.91 3.77 -16.95
N SER A 50 6.63 4.80 -16.50
CA SER A 50 7.10 5.90 -17.32
C SER A 50 8.11 5.48 -18.40
N ASP A 51 8.93 4.46 -18.13
CA ASP A 51 9.90 3.90 -19.07
C ASP A 51 9.35 2.71 -19.90
N GLY A 52 8.12 2.29 -19.62
CA GLY A 52 7.42 1.19 -20.28
C GLY A 52 7.65 -0.20 -19.66
N THR A 53 8.43 -0.32 -18.59
CA THR A 53 8.70 -1.59 -17.89
C THR A 53 8.81 -1.41 -16.39
N ILE A 54 8.06 -2.18 -15.60
CA ILE A 54 8.21 -2.19 -14.14
C ILE A 54 9.17 -3.31 -13.74
N SER A 55 10.31 -2.94 -13.16
CA SER A 55 11.29 -3.87 -12.60
C SER A 55 10.81 -4.48 -11.28
N LEU A 56 11.50 -5.53 -10.83
CA LEU A 56 11.20 -6.15 -9.53
C LEU A 56 11.43 -5.19 -8.36
N ASP A 57 12.47 -4.36 -8.43
CA ASP A 57 12.80 -3.40 -7.38
C ASP A 57 11.70 -2.32 -7.30
N GLU A 58 11.23 -1.81 -8.43
CA GLU A 58 10.09 -0.87 -8.46
C GLU A 58 8.80 -1.51 -7.94
N TYR A 59 8.55 -2.79 -8.22
CA TYR A 59 7.40 -3.50 -7.65
C TYR A 59 7.48 -3.59 -6.13
N LEU A 60 8.67 -3.85 -5.57
CA LEU A 60 8.89 -3.87 -4.12
C LEU A 60 8.68 -2.49 -3.52
N ASP A 61 9.18 -1.45 -4.18
CA ASP A 61 8.99 -0.06 -3.73
C ASP A 61 7.51 0.34 -3.77
N MET A 62 6.79 -0.04 -4.82
CA MET A 62 5.34 0.16 -4.92
C MET A 62 4.59 -0.51 -3.75
N ASP A 63 4.92 -1.76 -3.41
CA ASP A 63 4.30 -2.47 -2.28
C ASP A 63 4.63 -1.81 -0.94
N ILE A 64 5.87 -1.37 -0.75
CA ILE A 64 6.30 -0.61 0.43
C ILE A 64 5.52 0.70 0.55
N GLN A 65 5.30 1.43 -0.55
CA GLN A 65 4.55 2.68 -0.55
C GLN A 65 3.09 2.46 -0.18
N VAL A 66 2.46 1.42 -0.71
CA VAL A 66 1.10 1.03 -0.32
C VAL A 66 1.05 0.70 1.17
N GLY A 67 2.00 -0.10 1.67
CA GLY A 67 2.09 -0.43 3.10
C GLY A 67 2.27 0.79 4.00
N ARG A 68 3.06 1.78 3.58
CA ARG A 68 3.23 3.06 4.29
C ARG A 68 1.95 3.88 4.30
N ALA A 69 1.28 4.01 3.15
CA ALA A 69 0.05 4.78 3.02
C ALA A 69 -1.10 4.22 3.87
N THR A 70 -1.13 2.91 4.10
CA THR A 70 -2.14 2.23 4.92
C THR A 70 -1.72 2.07 6.38
N GLY A 71 -0.52 2.54 6.76
CA GLY A 71 0.02 2.35 8.12
C GLY A 71 0.25 0.88 8.49
N GLY A 72 0.46 0.00 7.51
CA GLY A 72 0.61 -1.45 7.70
C GLY A 72 -0.70 -2.17 8.08
N VAL A 73 -1.85 -1.50 7.95
CA VAL A 73 -3.15 -2.11 8.23
C VAL A 73 -3.46 -3.16 7.16
N LYS A 74 -3.90 -4.34 7.61
CA LYS A 74 -4.37 -5.39 6.71
C LYS A 74 -5.68 -4.95 6.05
N LEU A 75 -5.61 -4.64 4.76
CA LEU A 75 -6.77 -4.26 3.98
C LEU A 75 -7.72 -5.44 3.70
N PRO A 76 -9.03 -5.15 3.51
CA PRO A 76 -10.01 -6.08 2.98
C PRO A 76 -9.56 -6.76 1.67
N ASP A 77 -10.10 -7.96 1.40
CA ASP A 77 -9.70 -8.79 0.25
C ASP A 77 -9.98 -8.08 -1.08
N ASP A 78 -11.10 -7.40 -1.20
CA ASP A 78 -11.49 -6.62 -2.39
C ASP A 78 -10.53 -5.45 -2.66
N ALA A 79 -10.10 -4.74 -1.63
CA ALA A 79 -9.09 -3.69 -1.76
C ALA A 79 -7.72 -4.25 -2.19
N ARG A 80 -7.32 -5.40 -1.61
CA ARG A 80 -6.06 -6.08 -1.98
C ARG A 80 -6.10 -6.60 -3.42
N GLU A 81 -7.24 -7.16 -3.85
CA GLU A 81 -7.44 -7.56 -5.24
C GLU A 81 -7.38 -6.36 -6.20
N ALA A 82 -7.96 -5.22 -5.83
CA ALA A 82 -7.90 -4.01 -6.64
C ALA A 82 -6.46 -3.51 -6.82
N ILE A 83 -5.67 -3.50 -5.74
CA ILE A 83 -4.24 -3.15 -5.76
C ILE A 83 -3.46 -4.11 -6.67
N SER A 84 -3.66 -5.43 -6.51
CA SER A 84 -3.01 -6.43 -7.35
C SER A 84 -3.31 -6.22 -8.84
N ARG A 85 -4.59 -5.97 -9.19
CA ARG A 85 -4.98 -5.70 -10.58
C ARG A 85 -4.34 -4.43 -11.14
N ILE A 86 -4.10 -3.42 -10.31
CA ILE A 86 -3.41 -2.20 -10.72
C ILE A 86 -1.95 -2.50 -11.02
N PHE A 87 -1.28 -3.25 -10.13
CA PHE A 87 0.12 -3.63 -10.34
C PHE A 87 0.32 -4.48 -11.60
N ASP A 88 -0.62 -5.38 -11.90
CA ASP A 88 -0.58 -6.25 -13.08
C ASP A 88 -0.78 -5.49 -14.42
N LYS A 89 -1.32 -4.26 -14.42
CA LYS A 89 -1.59 -3.52 -15.66
C LYS A 89 -0.33 -3.01 -16.35
N HIS A 90 0.80 -2.89 -15.64
CA HIS A 90 2.09 -2.33 -16.10
C HIS A 90 2.02 -0.97 -16.83
N SER A 91 0.85 -0.33 -16.83
CA SER A 91 0.56 0.97 -17.42
C SER A 91 -0.79 1.45 -16.89
N ILE A 92 -0.90 2.74 -16.63
CA ILE A 92 -2.15 3.38 -16.21
C ILE A 92 -2.13 4.82 -16.73
N THR A 93 -3.29 5.34 -17.10
CA THR A 93 -3.41 6.73 -17.52
C THR A 93 -3.66 7.66 -16.33
N TRP A 94 -3.33 8.94 -16.48
CA TRP A 94 -3.63 9.94 -15.44
C TRP A 94 -5.14 10.04 -15.14
N GLU A 95 -6.00 9.83 -16.14
CA GLU A 95 -7.46 9.82 -15.93
C GLU A 95 -7.91 8.63 -15.05
N GLU A 96 -7.31 7.46 -15.24
CA GLU A 96 -7.55 6.31 -14.36
C GLU A 96 -7.01 6.57 -12.95
N VAL A 97 -5.88 7.25 -12.80
CA VAL A 97 -5.36 7.64 -11.48
C VAL A 97 -6.33 8.60 -10.79
N LYS A 98 -6.83 9.62 -11.49
CA LYS A 98 -7.80 10.58 -10.93
C LYS A 98 -9.06 9.90 -10.41
N TYR A 99 -9.57 8.88 -11.11
CA TYR A 99 -10.72 8.10 -10.63
C TYR A 99 -10.53 7.55 -9.21
N TYR A 100 -9.31 7.12 -8.86
CA TYR A 100 -9.00 6.66 -7.50
C TYR A 100 -8.77 7.83 -6.54
N LEU A 101 -8.09 8.89 -6.98
CA LEU A 101 -7.84 10.08 -6.15
C LEU A 101 -9.14 10.84 -5.81
N ASP A 102 -10.15 10.81 -6.67
CA ASP A 102 -11.46 11.43 -6.45
C ASP A 102 -12.16 10.94 -5.18
N LYS A 103 -11.91 9.68 -4.80
CA LYS A 103 -12.46 9.06 -3.58
C LYS A 103 -11.79 9.56 -2.31
N ILE A 104 -10.62 10.17 -2.43
CA ILE A 104 -9.84 10.67 -1.29
C ILE A 104 -10.18 12.15 -1.07
N SER A 105 -10.36 12.54 0.19
CA SER A 105 -10.54 13.94 0.56
C SER A 105 -9.26 14.77 0.31
N VAL A 106 -9.42 16.07 0.06
CA VAL A 106 -8.30 16.97 -0.23
C VAL A 106 -7.25 16.95 0.89
N ASP A 107 -7.68 16.97 2.16
CA ASP A 107 -6.78 16.92 3.32
C ASP A 107 -5.91 15.66 3.31
N LYS A 108 -6.47 14.51 2.91
CA LYS A 108 -5.74 13.24 2.84
C LYS A 108 -4.83 13.16 1.62
N LEU A 109 -5.23 13.77 0.51
CA LEU A 109 -4.35 13.91 -0.65
C LEU A 109 -3.12 14.74 -0.31
N GLN A 110 -3.25 15.79 0.51
CA GLN A 110 -2.11 16.57 1.00
C GLN A 110 -1.17 15.72 1.85
N VAL A 111 -1.71 14.91 2.77
CA VAL A 111 -0.89 13.97 3.56
C VAL A 111 -0.13 12.99 2.68
N LEU A 112 -0.78 12.47 1.63
CA LEU A 112 -0.16 11.55 0.67
C LEU A 112 0.97 12.24 -0.12
N ALA A 113 0.73 13.46 -0.60
CA ALA A 113 1.75 14.25 -1.31
C ALA A 113 2.95 14.61 -0.42
N GLU A 114 2.72 14.97 0.85
CA GLU A 114 3.80 15.22 1.81
C GLU A 114 4.60 13.95 2.14
N ALA A 115 3.93 12.80 2.25
CA ALA A 115 4.59 11.52 2.50
C ALA A 115 5.47 11.12 1.31
N ALA A 116 4.97 11.27 0.08
CA ALA A 116 5.75 11.04 -1.13
C ALA A 116 6.97 11.99 -1.21
N SER A 117 6.79 13.28 -0.92
CA SER A 117 7.87 14.27 -0.94
C SER A 117 8.98 13.98 0.10
N LYS A 118 8.62 13.53 1.31
CA LYS A 118 9.60 13.19 2.36
C LYS A 118 10.45 11.98 2.00
N ILE A 119 9.90 11.04 1.25
CA ILE A 119 10.62 9.86 0.76
C ILE A 119 11.59 10.27 -0.35
N ALA A 120 11.10 11.08 -1.29
CA ALA A 120 11.92 11.71 -2.31
C ALA A 120 13.12 12.49 -1.71
N ASP A 121 12.92 13.27 -0.64
CA ASP A 121 14.03 13.98 0.02
C ASP A 121 15.02 13.08 0.78
N SER A 122 14.62 11.85 1.11
CA SER A 122 15.45 10.89 1.86
C SER A 122 16.30 10.01 0.94
N ASP A 123 15.89 9.83 -0.32
CA ASP A 123 16.69 9.19 -1.35
C ASP A 123 17.64 10.20 -1.99
N SER A 124 18.88 9.79 -2.26
CA SER A 124 19.90 10.71 -2.77
C SER A 124 19.62 11.22 -4.19
N GLU A 125 18.68 10.60 -4.93
CA GLU A 125 18.23 11.05 -6.25
C GLU A 125 16.74 10.75 -6.45
N VAL A 126 15.91 11.80 -6.42
CA VAL A 126 14.53 11.74 -6.94
C VAL A 126 14.60 11.73 -8.46
N SER A 127 14.04 10.71 -9.09
CA SER A 127 13.96 10.64 -10.54
C SER A 127 13.11 11.80 -11.10
N ASP A 128 13.38 12.21 -12.34
CA ASP A 128 12.59 13.26 -12.97
C ASP A 128 11.13 12.84 -13.22
N ASP A 129 10.86 11.54 -13.27
CA ASP A 129 9.50 11.02 -13.44
C ASP A 129 8.71 11.05 -12.13
N GLU A 130 9.33 10.74 -11.00
CA GLU A 130 8.72 10.96 -9.68
C GLU A 130 8.39 12.43 -9.44
N LYS A 131 9.28 13.35 -9.84
CA LYS A 131 9.00 14.80 -9.77
C LYS A 131 7.77 15.18 -10.59
N LYS A 132 7.64 14.69 -11.83
CA LYS A 132 6.47 14.96 -12.67
C LYS A 132 5.17 14.42 -12.06
N VAL A 133 5.22 13.24 -11.44
CA VAL A 133 4.06 12.66 -10.75
C VAL A 133 3.67 13.51 -9.54
N MET A 134 4.65 13.95 -8.74
CA MET A 134 4.42 14.86 -7.61
C MET A 134 3.86 16.22 -8.07
N GLU A 135 4.38 16.80 -9.15
CA GLU A 135 3.86 18.03 -9.74
C GLU A 135 2.40 17.86 -10.18
N LYS A 136 2.08 16.80 -10.93
CA LYS A 136 0.70 16.49 -11.35
C LYS A 136 -0.25 16.29 -10.17
N LEU A 137 0.19 15.59 -9.13
CA LEU A 137 -0.60 15.41 -7.90
C LEU A 137 -0.80 16.76 -7.20
N GLY A 138 0.22 17.60 -7.12
CA GLY A 138 0.13 18.93 -6.51
C GLY A 138 -0.79 19.89 -7.27
N GLU A 139 -0.77 19.85 -8.61
CA GLU A 139 -1.72 20.58 -9.46
C GLU A 139 -3.16 20.11 -9.23
N TYR A 140 -3.37 18.79 -9.23
CA TYR A 140 -4.67 18.19 -8.99
C TYR A 140 -5.26 18.54 -7.61
N ILE A 141 -4.43 18.53 -6.56
CA ILE A 141 -4.85 18.96 -5.23
C ILE A 141 -5.29 20.42 -5.23
N LYS A 142 -4.58 21.30 -5.94
CA LYS A 142 -4.94 22.73 -6.07
C LYS A 142 -6.25 22.94 -6.83
N GLU A 143 -6.54 22.10 -7.82
CA GLU A 143 -7.80 22.15 -8.57
C GLU A 143 -9.01 21.73 -7.73
N ARG A 144 -8.81 20.87 -6.73
CA ARG A 144 -9.88 20.36 -5.83
C ARG A 144 -10.06 21.16 -4.54
N ALA A 145 -9.09 22.00 -4.17
CA ALA A 145 -9.09 22.83 -2.96
C ALA A 145 -9.87 24.14 -3.15
#